data_AF-A0A7V9D0J5-F1
#
_entry.id   AF-A0A7V9D0J5-F1
#
_cell.length_a   1.000
_cell.length_b   1.000
_cell.length_c   1.000
_cell.angle_alpha   90.00
_cell.angle_beta   90.00
_cell.angle_gamma   90.00
#
_symmetry.space_group_name_H-M   'P 1'
#
loop_
_entity.id
_entity.type
_entity.pdbx_description
1 polymer ?
#
loop_
_entity_poly.entity_id
_entity_poly.type
_entity_poly.pdbx_seq_one_letter_code
_entity_poly.pdbx_strand_id
1 'polypeptide(L)' 'GVPNRTKVGKVSQDQIREIAELKMKDLNAFELSQAMKMIEGTARSMGIEVA' A
#
# COMPACT_ATOMS: atom_id res chain seq x y z
N GLY A 1 -15.07 13.05 6.45
CA GLY A 1 -15.49 11.69 6.84
C GLY A 1 -14.28 10.92 7.32
N VAL A 2 -14.42 10.04 8.32
CA VAL A 2 -13.29 9.35 8.95
C VAL A 2 -12.87 8.15 8.07
N PRO A 3 -11.75 8.21 7.32
CA PRO A 3 -11.37 7.15 6.37
C PRO A 3 -11.05 5.83 7.08
N ASN A 4 -10.55 5.90 8.31
CA ASN A 4 -10.06 4.75 9.07
C ASN A 4 -11.14 3.96 9.83
N ARG A 5 -12.42 4.32 9.67
CA ARG A 5 -13.54 3.66 10.38
C ARG A 5 -14.30 2.67 9.52
N THR A 6 -14.25 2.82 8.20
CA THR A 6 -14.97 1.97 7.27
C THR A 6 -13.95 1.30 6.37
N LYS A 7 -13.95 -0.04 6.32
CA LYS A 7 -13.10 -0.72 5.35
C LYS A 7 -13.69 -0.51 3.96
N VAL A 8 -12.97 0.20 3.09
CA VAL A 8 -13.45 0.63 1.77
C VAL A 8 -12.94 -0.25 0.63
N GLY A 9 -12.08 -1.22 0.92
CA GLY A 9 -11.58 -2.16 -0.09
C GLY A 9 -10.60 -3.17 0.51
N LYS A 10 -10.20 -4.12 -0.34
CA LYS A 10 -9.20 -5.13 -0.02
C LYS A 10 -8.19 -5.21 -1.17
N VAL A 11 -6.91 -5.28 -0.85
CA VAL A 11 -5.82 -5.49 -1.79
C VAL A 11 -4.99 -6.67 -1.34
N SER A 12 -4.47 -7.45 -2.28
CA SER A 12 -3.56 -8.56 -1.99
C SER A 12 -2.11 -8.07 -1.86
N GLN A 13 -1.26 -8.87 -1.19
CA GLN A 13 0.18 -8.62 -1.20
C GLN A 13 0.80 -8.57 -2.60
N ASP A 14 0.29 -9.36 -3.55
CA ASP A 14 0.75 -9.33 -4.94
C ASP A 14 0.43 -8.00 -5.63
N GLN A 15 -0.77 -7.45 -5.39
CA GLN A 15 -1.13 -6.13 -5.90
C GLN A 15 -0.29 -5.02 -5.25
N ILE A 16 -0.01 -5.11 -3.95
CA ILE A 16 0.90 -4.17 -3.27
C ILE A 16 2.28 -4.24 -3.91
N ARG A 17 2.76 -5.45 -4.22
CA ARG A 17 4.05 -5.67 -4.87
C ARG A 17 4.09 -5.03 -6.26
N GLU A 18 3.10 -5.28 -7.11
CA GLU A 18 3.03 -4.67 -8.45
C GLU A 18 2.99 -3.13 -8.36
N ILE A 19 2.18 -2.58 -7.45
CA ILE A 19 2.12 -1.12 -7.23
C ILE A 19 3.48 -0.58 -6.78
N ALA A 20 4.15 -1.29 -5.87
CA ALA A 20 5.47 -0.91 -5.38
C ALA A 20 6.53 -0.97 -6.49
N GLU A 21 6.52 -1.98 -7.35
CA GLU A 21 7.44 -2.11 -8.50
C GLU A 21 7.21 -0.98 -9.51
N LEU A 22 5.95 -0.69 -9.86
CA LEU A 22 5.58 0.38 -10.79
C LEU A 22 5.97 1.76 -10.25
N LYS A 23 5.78 1.98 -8.94
CA LYS A 23 6.05 3.27 -8.29
C LYS A 23 7.48 3.39 -7.77
N MET A 24 8.31 2.35 -7.86
CA MET A 24 9.65 2.32 -7.26
C MET A 24 10.54 3.49 -7.72
N LYS A 25 10.37 3.94 -8.96
CA LYS A 25 11.11 5.09 -9.52
C LYS A 25 10.71 6.43 -8.88
N ASP A 26 9.49 6.51 -8.33
CA ASP A 26 8.96 7.70 -7.67
C ASP A 26 9.16 7.65 -6.14
N LEU A 27 9.46 6.47 -5.60
CA LEU A 27 9.66 6.24 -4.18
C LEU A 27 11.13 6.43 -3.82
N ASN A 28 11.37 6.86 -2.57
CA ASN A 28 12.70 6.93 -1.98
C ASN A 28 13.12 5.60 -1.32
N ALA A 29 12.45 4.49 -1.65
CA ALA A 29 12.79 3.19 -1.12
C ALA A 29 14.07 2.65 -1.78
N PHE A 30 14.93 2.03 -1.00
CA PHE A 30 16.11 1.34 -1.53
C PHE A 30 15.78 -0.09 -1.96
N GLU A 31 14.76 -0.68 -1.34
CA GLU A 31 14.36 -2.08 -1.53
C GLU A 31 12.87 -2.18 -1.78
N LEU A 32 12.45 -3.17 -2.59
CA LEU A 32 11.03 -3.39 -2.90
C LEU A 32 10.21 -3.66 -1.64
N SER A 33 10.78 -4.34 -0.64
CA SER A 33 10.10 -4.60 0.64
C SER A 33 9.81 -3.31 1.43
N GLN A 34 10.66 -2.30 1.34
CA GLN A 34 10.42 -0.98 1.95
C GLN A 34 9.33 -0.22 1.18
N ALA A 35 9.36 -0.28 -0.16
CA ALA A 35 8.32 0.29 -1.00
C ALA A 35 6.95 -0.33 -0.68
N MET A 36 6.86 -1.65 -0.58
CA MET A 36 5.64 -2.36 -0.19
C MET A 36 5.12 -1.86 1.17
N LYS A 37 5.97 -1.75 2.21
CA LYS A 37 5.55 -1.21 3.52
C LYS A 37 4.99 0.21 3.44
N MET A 38 5.55 1.07 2.58
CA MET A 38 5.02 2.43 2.39
C MET A 38 3.62 2.42 1.75
N ILE A 39 3.42 1.57 0.74
CA ILE A 39 2.12 1.39 0.09
C ILE A 39 1.11 0.76 1.07
N GLU A 40 1.50 -0.25 1.85
CA GLU A 40 0.64 -0.86 2.88
C GLU A 40 0.21 0.16 3.95
N GLY A 41 1.13 1.00 4.42
CA GLY A 41 0.81 2.06 5.38
C GLY A 41 -0.21 3.05 4.84
N THR A 42 -0.11 3.37 3.55
CA THR A 42 -1.06 4.25 2.85
C THR A 42 -2.41 3.55 2.65
N ALA A 43 -2.42 2.28 2.25
CA ALA A 43 -3.64 1.48 2.13
C ALA A 43 -4.39 1.43 3.48
N ARG A 44 -3.67 1.19 4.58
CA ARG A 44 -4.24 1.12 5.92
C ARG A 44 -4.83 2.47 6.39
N SER A 45 -4.17 3.59 6.09
CA SER A 45 -4.68 4.94 6.44
C SER A 45 -5.82 5.43 5.56
N MET A 46 -6.10 4.73 4.46
CA MET A 46 -7.27 4.93 3.63
C MET A 46 -8.42 3.95 3.96
N GLY A 47 -8.23 3.04 4.92
CA GLY A 47 -9.22 2.02 5.27
C GLY A 47 -9.25 0.83 4.30
N ILE A 48 -8.16 0.56 3.58
CA ILE A 48 -8.03 -0.61 2.72
C ILE A 48 -7.37 -1.74 3.52
N GLU A 49 -7.96 -2.94 3.47
CA GLU A 49 -7.39 -4.15 4.05
C GLU A 49 -6.34 -4.76 3.13
N VAL A 50 -5.16 -5.08 3.67
CA VAL A 50 -4.12 -5.85 2.97
C VAL A 50 -4.23 -7.30 3.41
N ALA A 51 -4.27 -8.25 2.48
CA ALA A 51 -4.39 -9.68 2.76
C ALA A 51 -3.48 -10.55 1.89
#